data_AF-A0A9D7CDH7-F1
#
_entry.id   AF-A0A9D7CDH7-F1
#
_cell.length_a   1.000
_cell.length_b   1.000
_cell.length_c   1.000
_cell.angle_alpha   90.00
_cell.angle_beta   90.00
_cell.angle_gamma   90.00
#
_symmetry.space_group_name_H-M   'P 1'
#
loop_
_entity.id
_entity.type
_entity.pdbx_description
1 polymer ?
#
loop_
_entity_poly.entity_id
_entity_poly.type
_entity_poly.pdbx_seq_one_letter_code
_entity_poly.pdbx_strand_id
1 'polypeptide(L)'
;MSRGWSLVAWSSRLYLRRVPRRVLGLALIIGSLGASAPPVAAQGGAFPELRMSGMQVQLSRVDGHIEALRDGGGRQLAGVAVDSVGLWSIDLSPGSSPARITAAQAGRFDWRRGAGGSLVLTWDRFGPAAPTLRVTATVRTRADTTSAWTIALDGIDGVAVEQLRFPRVTGITALGEAEELAVPMWMGQRTREPRRLLAGADGRGRRLEWSYPGQLSLQAISWTSPGRGGLYFAADDTLAYRKLFALWGEGDGAAGYEVVHALSDPGRNARYAPAYAAVVGVVDGDWFSAAERYRKWGTRQYWARTSRFATGKTPAWIGNTGIWVWNRGRSNVVLEPAAALQADAGLPVSVFWHWWHNGPYDTSFPDYLPPREGRCRSPRPCRRPTTPDCTPLCT
;
A
#
# COMPACT_ATOMS: atom_id res chain seq x y z
N MET A 1 32.89 8.73 53.50
CA MET A 1 31.56 8.76 54.12
C MET A 1 30.53 8.31 53.09
N SER A 2 29.85 7.23 53.44
CA SER A 2 28.84 6.48 52.69
C SER A 2 27.58 7.25 52.33
N ARG A 3 26.89 6.80 51.26
CA ARG A 3 25.43 6.56 51.11
C ARG A 3 25.14 6.56 49.60
N GLY A 4 24.49 5.61 48.95
CA GLY A 4 23.63 4.50 49.37
C GLY A 4 22.60 4.37 48.24
N TRP A 5 22.61 3.25 47.51
CA TRP A 5 21.63 2.97 46.45
C TRP A 5 20.28 2.58 47.06
N SER A 6 19.18 2.92 46.38
CA SER A 6 17.90 2.21 46.54
C SER A 6 17.06 2.34 45.26
N LEU A 7 16.92 1.19 44.59
CA LEU A 7 15.85 0.88 43.66
C LEU A 7 14.53 0.77 44.43
N VAL A 8 13.42 1.30 43.88
CA VAL A 8 12.07 0.83 44.23
C VAL A 8 11.30 0.57 42.93
N ALA A 9 10.95 -0.69 42.77
CA ALA A 9 10.18 -1.26 41.67
C ALA A 9 8.72 -0.79 41.70
N TRP A 10 8.15 -0.53 40.52
CA TRP A 10 6.73 -0.28 40.34
C TRP A 10 5.97 -1.59 40.17
N SER A 11 5.13 -1.93 41.15
CA SER A 11 4.20 -3.06 41.09
C SER A 11 2.87 -2.63 40.47
N SER A 12 2.51 -3.18 39.31
CA SER A 12 1.19 -3.01 38.70
C SER A 12 0.29 -4.19 39.08
N ARG A 13 -0.66 -3.95 40.00
CA ARG A 13 -1.71 -4.93 40.35
C ARG A 13 -2.72 -5.02 39.21
N LEU A 14 -2.82 -6.20 38.58
CA LEU A 14 -3.92 -6.56 37.70
C LEU A 14 -5.20 -6.83 38.51
N TYR A 15 -6.31 -6.24 38.06
CA TYR A 15 -7.67 -6.57 38.50
C TYR A 15 -8.09 -7.91 37.89
N LEU A 16 -8.14 -8.97 38.69
CA LEU A 16 -8.69 -10.28 38.34
C LEU A 16 -10.20 -10.29 38.62
N ARG A 17 -11.02 -10.35 37.56
CA ARG A 17 -12.43 -10.74 37.65
C ARG A 17 -12.51 -12.26 37.84
N ARG A 18 -13.21 -12.70 38.90
CA ARG A 18 -13.53 -14.10 39.20
C ARG A 18 -14.47 -14.68 38.13
N VAL A 19 -14.15 -15.87 37.63
CA VAL A 19 -15.06 -16.80 36.93
C VAL A 19 -14.96 -18.15 37.66
N PRO A 20 -16.07 -18.84 37.96
CA PRO A 20 -16.04 -20.04 38.79
C PRO A 20 -15.53 -21.27 38.02
N ARG A 21 -14.84 -22.15 38.76
CA ARG A 21 -14.24 -23.41 38.30
C ARG A 21 -15.22 -24.58 38.32
N ARG A 22 -14.94 -25.54 37.42
CA ARG A 22 -15.32 -26.97 37.30
C ARG A 22 -16.15 -27.17 36.02
N VAL A 23 -15.76 -28.03 35.08
CA VAL A 23 -15.68 -29.50 35.21
C VAL A 23 -14.75 -30.13 34.16
N LEU A 24 -14.04 -31.18 34.61
CA LEU A 24 -13.38 -32.34 33.98
C LEU A 24 -12.69 -32.24 32.60
N GLY A 25 -11.45 -32.70 32.61
CA GLY A 25 -10.68 -33.01 31.41
C GLY A 25 -11.09 -34.30 30.72
N LEU A 26 -10.87 -34.31 29.41
CA LEU A 26 -10.76 -35.51 28.58
C LEU A 26 -9.51 -35.32 27.72
N ALA A 27 -8.44 -36.02 28.06
CA ALA A 27 -7.26 -36.12 27.22
C ALA A 27 -7.57 -37.11 26.10
N LEU A 28 -7.72 -36.63 24.87
CA LEU A 28 -7.80 -37.47 23.68
C LEU A 28 -6.43 -37.49 23.00
N ILE A 29 -5.74 -38.61 23.15
CA ILE A 29 -4.59 -39.00 22.34
C ILE A 29 -5.12 -39.28 20.94
N ILE A 30 -4.86 -38.40 19.97
CA ILE A 30 -5.08 -38.70 18.56
C ILE A 30 -3.76 -39.21 18.00
N GLY A 31 -3.68 -40.53 17.85
CA GLY A 31 -2.63 -41.20 17.11
C GLY A 31 -2.64 -40.75 15.65
N SER A 32 -1.48 -40.32 15.16
CA SER A 32 -1.24 -39.99 13.77
C SER A 32 -1.23 -41.26 12.91
N LEU A 33 -2.40 -41.63 12.39
CA LEU A 33 -2.50 -42.54 11.25
C LEU A 33 -2.15 -41.76 9.98
N GLY A 34 -1.04 -42.14 9.35
CA GLY A 34 -0.60 -41.62 8.06
C GLY A 34 -1.63 -41.95 6.98
N ALA A 35 -2.48 -40.98 6.65
CA ALA A 35 -3.29 -41.03 5.45
C ALA A 35 -2.41 -40.59 4.26
N SER A 36 -1.93 -41.57 3.50
CA SER A 36 -1.39 -41.34 2.15
C SER A 36 -2.44 -40.63 1.31
N ALA A 37 -2.17 -39.37 0.93
CA ALA A 37 -3.00 -38.65 -0.02
C ALA A 37 -3.05 -39.43 -1.35
N PRO A 38 -4.22 -39.53 -2.02
CA PRO A 38 -4.30 -40.21 -3.30
C PRO A 38 -3.43 -39.47 -4.33
N PRO A 39 -2.86 -40.19 -5.32
CA PRO A 39 -2.07 -39.55 -6.36
C PRO A 39 -2.95 -38.56 -7.12
N VAL A 40 -2.45 -37.33 -7.24
CA VAL A 40 -3.05 -36.27 -8.05
C VAL A 40 -3.12 -36.77 -9.49
N ALA A 41 -4.34 -36.94 -10.01
CA ALA A 41 -4.55 -37.21 -11.42
C ALA A 41 -3.88 -36.10 -12.24
N ALA A 42 -3.00 -36.50 -13.16
CA ALA A 42 -2.34 -35.59 -14.09
C ALA A 42 -3.42 -34.79 -14.86
N GLN A 43 -3.46 -33.47 -14.66
CA GLN A 43 -4.37 -32.58 -15.35
C GLN A 43 -3.90 -32.36 -16.80
N GLY A 44 -4.05 -33.39 -17.63
CA GLY A 44 -3.93 -33.25 -19.07
C GLY A 44 -4.99 -32.29 -19.59
N GLY A 45 -4.59 -31.13 -20.12
CA GLY A 45 -5.46 -30.24 -20.89
C GLY A 45 -5.98 -28.96 -20.20
N ALA A 46 -5.82 -28.74 -18.89
CA ALA A 46 -6.32 -27.53 -18.20
C ALA A 46 -5.29 -26.37 -18.12
N PHE A 47 -5.69 -25.14 -18.47
CA PHE A 47 -4.89 -23.92 -18.23
C PHE A 47 -5.10 -23.43 -16.78
N PRO A 48 -4.09 -22.84 -16.11
CA PRO A 48 -4.30 -22.11 -14.87
C PRO A 48 -5.16 -20.87 -15.13
N GLU A 49 -6.46 -21.02 -14.95
CA GLU A 49 -7.45 -20.03 -15.33
C GLU A 49 -8.43 -19.70 -14.19
N LEU A 50 -8.74 -18.41 -14.05
CA LEU A 50 -9.72 -17.84 -13.14
C LEU A 50 -10.78 -17.06 -13.94
N ARG A 51 -12.03 -17.48 -13.81
CA ARG A 51 -13.20 -16.77 -14.37
C ARG A 51 -14.02 -16.17 -13.23
N MET A 52 -14.37 -14.90 -13.36
CA MET A 52 -15.38 -14.22 -12.53
C MET A 52 -16.34 -13.45 -13.44
N SER A 53 -17.47 -12.99 -12.89
CA SER A 53 -18.63 -12.49 -13.65
C SER A 53 -18.34 -11.38 -14.66
N GLY A 54 -17.24 -10.64 -14.51
CA GLY A 54 -16.82 -9.61 -15.48
C GLY A 54 -15.32 -9.54 -15.73
N MET A 55 -14.57 -10.61 -15.41
CA MET A 55 -13.14 -10.67 -15.69
C MET A 55 -12.67 -12.11 -15.85
N GLN A 56 -11.71 -12.32 -16.74
CA GLN A 56 -11.01 -13.59 -16.89
C GLN A 56 -9.51 -13.34 -16.80
N VAL A 57 -8.81 -14.20 -16.05
CA VAL A 57 -7.35 -14.23 -16.00
C VAL A 57 -6.88 -15.62 -16.38
N GLN A 58 -6.12 -15.70 -17.47
CA GLN A 58 -5.44 -16.90 -17.93
C GLN A 58 -3.94 -16.73 -17.68
N LEU A 59 -3.34 -17.71 -17.02
CA LEU A 59 -1.92 -17.78 -16.77
C LEU A 59 -1.28 -18.85 -17.65
N SER A 60 0.00 -18.66 -17.95
CA SER A 60 0.77 -19.65 -18.68
C SER A 60 0.96 -20.91 -17.87
N ARG A 61 0.89 -22.05 -18.55
CA ARG A 61 1.17 -23.36 -17.97
C ARG A 61 2.66 -23.61 -17.76
N VAL A 62 3.51 -22.83 -18.43
CA VAL A 62 4.95 -23.06 -18.48
C VAL A 62 5.65 -22.34 -17.33
N ASP A 63 5.28 -21.10 -17.04
CA ASP A 63 5.99 -20.24 -16.08
C ASP A 63 5.05 -19.34 -15.24
N GLY A 64 3.73 -19.45 -15.44
CA GLY A 64 2.72 -18.70 -14.69
C GLY A 64 2.58 -17.21 -15.03
N HIS A 65 3.22 -16.70 -16.10
CA HIS A 65 2.97 -15.31 -16.54
C HIS A 65 1.52 -15.11 -17.01
N ILE A 66 1.05 -13.86 -17.08
CA ILE A 66 -0.31 -13.56 -17.56
C ILE A 66 -0.33 -13.66 -19.09
N GLU A 67 -1.00 -14.69 -19.62
CA GLU A 67 -1.22 -14.85 -21.07
C GLU A 67 -2.36 -13.96 -21.56
N ALA A 68 -3.44 -13.86 -20.77
CA ALA A 68 -4.57 -13.01 -21.08
C ALA A 68 -5.30 -12.54 -19.82
N LEU A 69 -5.54 -11.24 -19.74
CA LEU A 69 -6.52 -10.63 -18.86
C LEU A 69 -7.63 -10.02 -19.72
N ARG A 70 -8.86 -10.49 -19.55
CA ARG A 70 -10.02 -10.05 -20.33
C ARG A 70 -11.12 -9.47 -19.45
N ASP A 71 -11.84 -8.49 -19.97
CA ASP A 71 -13.09 -8.01 -19.35
C ASP A 71 -14.27 -8.96 -19.61
N GLY A 72 -15.44 -8.65 -19.04
CA GLY A 72 -16.66 -9.44 -19.21
C GLY A 72 -17.16 -9.52 -20.65
N GLY A 73 -16.74 -8.60 -21.52
CA GLY A 73 -17.01 -8.63 -22.96
C GLY A 73 -16.00 -9.45 -23.77
N GLY A 74 -14.99 -10.04 -23.12
CA GLY A 74 -13.94 -10.83 -23.77
C GLY A 74 -12.80 -10.01 -24.38
N ARG A 75 -12.83 -8.68 -24.27
CA ARG A 75 -11.76 -7.81 -24.76
C ARG A 75 -10.52 -8.03 -23.90
N GLN A 76 -9.39 -8.29 -24.56
CA GLN A 76 -8.10 -8.43 -23.90
C GLN A 76 -7.55 -7.06 -23.50
N LEU A 77 -7.28 -6.90 -22.20
CA LEU A 77 -6.76 -5.67 -21.59
C LEU A 77 -5.25 -5.78 -21.30
N ALA A 78 -4.76 -6.99 -21.05
CA ALA A 78 -3.35 -7.27 -20.80
C ALA A 78 -3.00 -8.73 -21.13
N GLY A 79 -1.71 -9.04 -21.12
CA GLY A 79 -1.16 -10.37 -21.31
C GLY A 79 -0.33 -10.50 -22.59
N VAL A 80 0.65 -11.38 -22.55
CA VAL A 80 1.59 -11.67 -23.64
C VAL A 80 1.71 -13.17 -23.85
N ALA A 81 2.15 -13.62 -25.02
CA ALA A 81 2.36 -15.06 -25.26
C ALA A 81 3.60 -15.61 -24.55
N VAL A 82 4.61 -14.75 -24.33
CA VAL A 82 5.88 -15.08 -23.69
C VAL A 82 6.35 -13.89 -22.87
N ASP A 83 6.87 -14.12 -21.67
CA ASP A 83 7.45 -13.10 -20.80
C ASP A 83 8.80 -13.59 -20.22
N SER A 84 9.90 -12.94 -20.58
CA SER A 84 11.26 -13.34 -20.17
C SER A 84 11.55 -13.11 -18.67
N VAL A 85 10.64 -12.44 -17.96
CA VAL A 85 10.73 -12.21 -16.52
C VAL A 85 9.65 -13.00 -15.79
N GLY A 86 8.43 -13.01 -16.31
CA GLY A 86 7.28 -13.71 -15.76
C GLY A 86 6.51 -12.92 -14.69
N LEU A 87 5.72 -13.61 -13.87
CA LEU A 87 4.74 -12.96 -12.96
C LEU A 87 5.37 -12.14 -11.82
N TRP A 88 6.63 -12.38 -11.50
CA TRP A 88 7.37 -11.68 -10.45
C TRP A 88 8.86 -11.61 -10.74
N SER A 89 9.55 -10.70 -10.04
CA SER A 89 11.01 -10.67 -9.97
C SER A 89 11.49 -10.17 -8.62
N ILE A 90 12.70 -10.55 -8.25
CA ILE A 90 13.37 -10.20 -7.00
C ILE A 90 14.63 -9.41 -7.34
N ASP A 91 14.73 -8.18 -6.83
CA ASP A 91 15.96 -7.39 -6.87
C ASP A 91 16.80 -7.69 -5.64
N LEU A 92 18.08 -7.97 -5.87
CA LEU A 92 19.06 -8.25 -4.83
C LEU A 92 19.87 -6.99 -4.50
N SER A 93 20.50 -6.98 -3.32
CA SER A 93 21.31 -5.86 -2.86
C SER A 93 22.42 -5.52 -3.88
N PRO A 94 22.78 -4.22 -4.02
CA PRO A 94 23.83 -3.80 -4.94
C PRO A 94 25.12 -4.62 -4.77
N GLY A 95 25.70 -5.07 -5.88
CA GLY A 95 26.89 -5.93 -5.91
C GLY A 95 26.61 -7.44 -5.89
N SER A 96 25.34 -7.86 -5.75
CA SER A 96 24.96 -9.27 -5.88
C SER A 96 25.13 -9.78 -7.32
N SER A 97 25.51 -11.06 -7.47
CA SER A 97 25.53 -11.76 -8.76
C SER A 97 24.68 -13.04 -8.65
N PRO A 98 23.53 -13.12 -9.35
CA PRO A 98 22.96 -12.11 -10.23
C PRO A 98 22.43 -10.89 -9.47
N ALA A 99 22.16 -9.79 -10.17
CA ALA A 99 21.50 -8.61 -9.58
C ALA A 99 19.98 -8.82 -9.39
N ARG A 100 19.38 -9.74 -10.16
CA ARG A 100 17.95 -10.02 -10.18
C ARG A 100 17.68 -11.51 -10.39
N ILE A 101 16.67 -12.02 -9.71
CA ILE A 101 16.09 -13.35 -9.93
C ILE A 101 14.67 -13.17 -10.49
N THR A 102 14.30 -13.92 -11.52
CA THR A 102 12.99 -13.81 -12.19
C THR A 102 12.20 -15.12 -12.13
N ALA A 103 10.88 -15.05 -12.28
CA ALA A 103 10.04 -16.24 -12.33
C ALA A 103 10.42 -17.18 -13.50
N ALA A 104 10.79 -16.61 -14.64
CA ALA A 104 11.19 -17.36 -15.84
C ALA A 104 12.50 -18.17 -15.67
N GLN A 105 13.31 -17.88 -14.65
CA GLN A 105 14.53 -18.64 -14.34
C GLN A 105 14.28 -19.89 -13.49
N ALA A 106 13.05 -20.13 -13.04
CA ALA A 106 12.74 -21.29 -12.22
C ALA A 106 12.95 -22.60 -13.01
N GLY A 107 13.71 -23.54 -12.44
CA GLY A 107 13.83 -24.88 -13.02
C GLY A 107 12.54 -25.70 -12.93
N ARG A 108 11.57 -25.26 -12.11
CA ARG A 108 10.20 -25.80 -12.07
C ARG A 108 9.19 -24.69 -11.87
N PHE A 109 8.10 -24.81 -12.59
CA PHE A 109 6.84 -24.17 -12.28
C PHE A 109 5.76 -25.25 -12.11
N ASP A 110 4.88 -25.06 -11.14
CA ASP A 110 3.74 -25.93 -10.87
C ASP A 110 2.55 -25.09 -10.43
N TRP A 111 1.34 -25.60 -10.66
CA TRP A 111 0.12 -24.95 -10.22
C TRP A 111 -0.94 -25.95 -9.82
N ARG A 112 -1.83 -25.53 -8.93
CA ARG A 112 -3.00 -26.31 -8.51
C ARG A 112 -4.17 -25.40 -8.16
N ARG A 113 -5.37 -25.96 -8.22
CA ARG A 113 -6.55 -25.30 -7.64
C ARG A 113 -6.52 -25.44 -6.12
N GLY A 114 -6.74 -24.33 -5.43
CA GLY A 114 -6.88 -24.24 -4.00
C GLY A 114 -8.34 -24.15 -3.56
N ALA A 115 -8.55 -23.96 -2.26
CA ALA A 115 -9.87 -23.78 -1.68
C ALA A 115 -10.58 -22.54 -2.28
N GLY A 116 -11.90 -22.65 -2.47
CA GLY A 116 -12.70 -21.55 -3.03
C GLY A 116 -12.35 -21.18 -4.47
N GLY A 117 -11.75 -22.11 -5.23
CA GLY A 117 -11.41 -21.90 -6.64
C GLY A 117 -10.19 -21.02 -6.88
N SER A 118 -9.37 -20.76 -5.86
CA SER A 118 -8.09 -20.05 -6.04
C SER A 118 -7.11 -20.85 -6.90
N LEU A 119 -6.13 -20.17 -7.47
CA LEU A 119 -4.94 -20.79 -8.06
C LEU A 119 -3.78 -20.61 -7.09
N VAL A 120 -3.09 -21.71 -6.79
CA VAL A 120 -1.82 -21.71 -6.07
C VAL A 120 -0.74 -22.05 -7.08
N LEU A 121 0.24 -21.16 -7.19
CA LEU A 121 1.34 -21.18 -8.15
C LEU A 121 2.64 -21.36 -7.38
N THR A 122 3.55 -22.21 -7.86
CA THR A 122 4.81 -22.51 -7.16
C THR A 122 5.96 -22.54 -8.15
N TRP A 123 7.03 -21.81 -7.82
CA TRP A 123 8.29 -21.80 -8.54
C TRP A 123 9.40 -22.28 -7.60
N ASP A 124 10.21 -23.24 -8.06
CA ASP A 124 11.37 -23.76 -7.33
C ASP A 124 12.47 -24.27 -8.28
N ARG A 125 13.53 -24.85 -7.71
CA ARG A 125 14.75 -25.31 -8.43
C ARG A 125 15.46 -24.17 -9.17
N PHE A 126 15.77 -23.09 -8.45
CA PHE A 126 16.61 -22.02 -8.99
C PHE A 126 18.10 -22.41 -8.97
N GLY A 127 18.91 -21.63 -9.70
CA GLY A 127 20.35 -21.83 -9.78
C GLY A 127 21.11 -21.63 -8.44
N PRO A 128 22.44 -21.78 -8.46
CA PRO A 128 23.27 -21.82 -7.24
C PRO A 128 23.25 -20.52 -6.42
N ALA A 129 22.80 -19.41 -6.98
CA ALA A 129 22.65 -18.14 -6.25
C ALA A 129 21.44 -18.13 -5.29
N ALA A 130 20.46 -19.02 -5.48
CA ALA A 130 19.27 -19.12 -4.63
C ALA A 130 18.71 -20.56 -4.59
N PRO A 131 19.52 -21.57 -4.21
CA PRO A 131 19.20 -22.98 -4.40
C PRO A 131 18.00 -23.45 -3.55
N THR A 132 17.77 -22.80 -2.42
CA THR A 132 16.67 -23.09 -1.48
C THR A 132 15.43 -22.24 -1.73
N LEU A 133 15.47 -21.29 -2.65
CA LEU A 133 14.37 -20.38 -2.91
C LEU A 133 13.15 -21.15 -3.43
N ARG A 134 12.01 -20.93 -2.77
CA ARG A 134 10.69 -21.29 -3.25
C ARG A 134 9.81 -20.07 -3.23
N VAL A 135 9.12 -19.82 -4.35
CA VAL A 135 8.13 -18.75 -4.45
C VAL A 135 6.76 -19.39 -4.56
N THR A 136 5.83 -18.96 -3.70
CA THR A 136 4.43 -19.41 -3.74
C THR A 136 3.53 -18.20 -3.90
N ALA A 137 2.75 -18.17 -4.98
CA ALA A 137 1.71 -17.15 -5.16
C ALA A 137 0.32 -17.77 -5.08
N THR A 138 -0.64 -17.04 -4.51
CA THR A 138 -2.05 -17.42 -4.54
C THR A 138 -2.87 -16.31 -5.19
N VAL A 139 -3.66 -16.68 -6.19
CA VAL A 139 -4.57 -15.80 -6.91
C VAL A 139 -6.00 -16.24 -6.65
N ARG A 140 -6.82 -15.34 -6.12
CA ARG A 140 -8.21 -15.64 -5.71
C ARG A 140 -9.18 -14.69 -6.40
N THR A 141 -10.24 -15.24 -7.00
CA THR A 141 -11.36 -14.44 -7.49
C THR A 141 -12.10 -13.77 -6.33
N ARG A 142 -12.73 -12.64 -6.60
CA ARG A 142 -13.68 -12.03 -5.68
C ARG A 142 -15.07 -12.09 -6.28
N ALA A 143 -16.08 -11.76 -5.46
CA ALA A 143 -17.47 -11.69 -5.92
C ALA A 143 -17.72 -10.53 -6.91
N ASP A 144 -16.75 -9.63 -7.07
CA ASP A 144 -16.76 -8.54 -8.04
C ASP A 144 -15.75 -8.80 -9.19
N THR A 145 -15.50 -7.78 -10.01
CA THR A 145 -14.56 -7.83 -11.14
C THR A 145 -13.10 -7.64 -10.73
N THR A 146 -12.70 -8.15 -9.55
CA THR A 146 -11.32 -8.06 -9.06
C THR A 146 -10.78 -9.41 -8.60
N SER A 147 -9.46 -9.51 -8.58
CA SER A 147 -8.70 -10.66 -8.13
C SER A 147 -7.68 -10.23 -7.08
N ALA A 148 -7.52 -11.05 -6.03
CA ALA A 148 -6.54 -10.86 -4.98
C ALA A 148 -5.29 -11.70 -5.24
N TRP A 149 -4.13 -11.08 -5.17
CA TRP A 149 -2.83 -11.70 -5.42
C TRP A 149 -1.98 -11.60 -4.16
N THR A 150 -1.51 -12.74 -3.69
CA THR A 150 -0.58 -12.84 -2.55
C THR A 150 0.62 -13.66 -2.97
N ILE A 151 1.78 -13.37 -2.37
CA ILE A 151 3.05 -14.03 -2.68
C ILE A 151 3.84 -14.24 -1.41
N ALA A 152 4.57 -15.36 -1.35
CA ALA A 152 5.51 -15.67 -0.30
C ALA A 152 6.82 -16.18 -0.91
N LEU A 153 7.93 -15.76 -0.31
CA LEU A 153 9.28 -16.25 -0.54
C LEU A 153 9.68 -17.10 0.66
N ASP A 154 10.06 -18.34 0.44
CA ASP A 154 10.61 -19.24 1.45
C ASP A 154 12.05 -19.62 1.05
N GLY A 155 12.92 -19.85 2.05
CA GLY A 155 14.30 -20.28 1.79
C GLY A 155 15.20 -19.17 1.26
N ILE A 156 14.96 -17.92 1.71
CA ILE A 156 15.74 -16.73 1.33
C ILE A 156 16.84 -16.35 2.35
N ASP A 157 17.17 -17.24 3.29
CA ASP A 157 18.26 -17.00 4.25
C ASP A 157 19.59 -16.81 3.49
N GLY A 158 20.32 -15.73 3.81
CA GLY A 158 21.53 -15.33 3.08
C GLY A 158 21.29 -14.73 1.68
N VAL A 159 20.06 -14.75 1.15
CA VAL A 159 19.70 -14.08 -0.11
C VAL A 159 19.34 -12.64 0.19
N ALA A 160 20.18 -11.70 -0.26
CA ALA A 160 20.05 -10.28 0.02
C ALA A 160 18.92 -9.62 -0.79
N VAL A 161 17.67 -9.98 -0.52
CA VAL A 161 16.49 -9.44 -1.21
C VAL A 161 16.19 -8.02 -0.74
N GLU A 162 16.21 -7.07 -1.68
CA GLU A 162 15.82 -5.67 -1.46
C GLU A 162 14.34 -5.45 -1.81
N GLN A 163 13.94 -5.95 -2.98
CA GLN A 163 12.61 -5.70 -3.52
C GLN A 163 12.03 -6.95 -4.17
N LEU A 164 10.74 -7.18 -3.94
CA LEU A 164 9.92 -8.14 -4.66
C LEU A 164 8.93 -7.37 -5.54
N ARG A 165 8.90 -7.67 -6.84
CA ARG A 165 7.96 -7.09 -7.80
C ARG A 165 6.87 -8.11 -8.10
N PHE A 166 5.63 -7.87 -7.67
CA PHE A 166 4.49 -8.79 -7.86
C PHE A 166 3.14 -8.11 -7.57
N PRO A 167 2.05 -8.43 -8.30
CA PRO A 167 2.05 -9.14 -9.57
C PRO A 167 2.59 -8.24 -10.68
N ARG A 168 3.28 -8.82 -11.64
CA ARG A 168 3.59 -8.15 -12.91
C ARG A 168 2.46 -8.41 -13.90
N VAL A 169 1.89 -7.34 -14.44
CA VAL A 169 0.89 -7.36 -15.51
C VAL A 169 1.52 -6.74 -16.74
N THR A 170 1.86 -7.56 -17.73
CA THR A 170 2.55 -7.14 -18.95
C THR A 170 1.61 -7.11 -20.15
N GLY A 171 2.00 -6.43 -21.23
CA GLY A 171 1.21 -6.38 -22.46
C GLY A 171 -0.11 -5.62 -22.34
N ILE A 172 -0.16 -4.54 -21.56
CA ILE A 172 -1.35 -3.69 -21.45
C ILE A 172 -1.72 -3.14 -22.85
N THR A 173 -2.84 -3.62 -23.37
CA THR A 173 -3.31 -3.33 -24.73
C THR A 173 -3.91 -1.93 -24.81
N ALA A 174 -4.03 -1.39 -26.04
CA ALA A 174 -4.73 -0.12 -26.25
C ALA A 174 -6.21 -0.27 -25.86
N LEU A 175 -6.65 0.52 -24.87
CA LEU A 175 -8.00 0.50 -24.32
C LEU A 175 -8.98 1.36 -25.13
N GLY A 176 -8.52 2.07 -26.15
CA GLY A 176 -9.31 2.95 -27.03
C GLY A 176 -8.51 4.19 -27.45
N GLU A 177 -9.14 5.10 -28.20
CA GLU A 177 -8.51 6.38 -28.60
C GLU A 177 -8.48 7.39 -27.45
N ALA A 178 -9.43 7.27 -26.51
CA ALA A 178 -9.53 8.13 -25.32
C ALA A 178 -9.05 7.38 -24.08
N GLU A 179 -7.79 6.97 -24.01
CA GLU A 179 -7.23 6.39 -22.79
C GLU A 179 -6.99 7.46 -21.73
N GLU A 180 -7.25 7.13 -20.47
CA GLU A 180 -6.97 7.98 -19.32
C GLU A 180 -6.22 7.17 -18.25
N LEU A 181 -5.15 7.75 -17.71
CA LEU A 181 -4.48 7.25 -16.51
C LEU A 181 -4.77 8.21 -15.36
N ALA A 182 -5.33 7.69 -14.28
CA ALA A 182 -5.59 8.44 -13.06
C ALA A 182 -4.80 7.86 -11.89
N VAL A 183 -4.12 8.76 -11.18
CA VAL A 183 -3.24 8.44 -10.06
C VAL A 183 -3.58 9.38 -8.90
N PRO A 184 -3.84 8.88 -7.69
CA PRO A 184 -4.17 9.70 -6.53
C PRO A 184 -2.91 10.32 -5.91
N MET A 185 -2.02 10.87 -6.74
CA MET A 185 -0.83 11.59 -6.29
C MET A 185 -1.28 12.92 -5.65
N TRP A 186 -1.00 13.09 -4.36
CA TRP A 186 -1.54 14.20 -3.55
C TRP A 186 -3.07 14.32 -3.69
N MET A 187 -3.58 15.40 -4.30
CA MET A 187 -5.01 15.62 -4.52
C MET A 187 -5.58 14.82 -5.70
N GLY A 188 -4.72 14.19 -6.51
CA GLY A 188 -5.09 13.46 -7.71
C GLY A 188 -4.52 14.08 -8.97
N GLN A 189 -4.10 13.22 -9.90
CA GLN A 189 -3.60 13.59 -11.22
C GLN A 189 -4.26 12.69 -12.27
N ARG A 190 -4.48 13.26 -13.45
CA ARG A 190 -5.05 12.55 -14.60
C ARG A 190 -4.35 13.00 -15.87
N THR A 191 -4.03 12.05 -16.74
CA THR A 191 -3.59 12.31 -18.11
C THR A 191 -4.50 11.59 -19.11
N ARG A 192 -4.71 12.20 -20.28
CA ARG A 192 -5.39 11.61 -21.44
C ARG A 192 -4.44 11.07 -22.50
N GLU A 193 -3.13 11.15 -22.23
CA GLU A 193 -2.08 10.65 -23.12
C GLU A 193 -1.16 9.69 -22.35
N PRO A 194 -1.68 8.61 -21.72
CA PRO A 194 -0.86 7.72 -20.90
C PRO A 194 0.26 7.05 -21.70
N ARG A 195 0.00 6.69 -22.97
CA ARG A 195 1.00 6.11 -23.89
C ARG A 195 2.16 7.05 -24.13
N ARG A 196 1.88 8.32 -24.44
CA ARG A 196 2.91 9.34 -24.66
C ARG A 196 3.74 9.58 -23.41
N LEU A 197 3.09 9.59 -22.23
CA LEU A 197 3.78 9.73 -20.96
C LEU A 197 4.73 8.55 -20.70
N LEU A 198 4.31 7.32 -21.02
CA LEU A 198 5.09 6.10 -20.87
C LEU A 198 6.09 5.85 -21.99
N ALA A 199 5.98 6.50 -23.15
CA ALA A 199 6.99 6.44 -24.20
C ALA A 199 8.27 7.21 -23.83
N GLY A 200 8.16 8.21 -22.95
CA GLY A 200 9.28 9.08 -22.60
C GLY A 200 9.67 10.05 -23.71
N ALA A 201 10.67 10.89 -23.45
CA ALA A 201 11.09 11.93 -24.40
C ALA A 201 11.84 11.38 -25.62
N ASP A 202 12.53 10.25 -25.45
CA ASP A 202 13.31 9.58 -26.50
C ASP A 202 12.54 8.45 -27.21
N GLY A 203 11.28 8.22 -26.80
CA GLY A 203 10.43 7.17 -27.36
C GLY A 203 10.88 5.74 -27.02
N ARG A 204 11.84 5.57 -26.10
CA ARG A 204 12.37 4.23 -25.74
C ARG A 204 11.61 3.55 -24.60
N GLY A 205 10.62 4.23 -24.05
CA GLY A 205 9.92 3.79 -22.86
C GLY A 205 10.38 4.54 -21.61
N ARG A 206 9.45 4.69 -20.67
CA ARG A 206 9.62 5.38 -19.41
C ARG A 206 8.94 4.59 -18.31
N ARG A 207 9.60 4.52 -17.17
CA ARG A 207 9.04 4.02 -15.93
C ARG A 207 8.53 5.16 -15.06
N LEU A 208 7.33 4.98 -14.52
CA LEU A 208 6.70 5.85 -13.53
C LEU A 208 6.47 5.05 -12.25
N GLU A 209 6.79 5.64 -11.11
CA GLU A 209 6.64 5.00 -9.82
C GLU A 209 6.03 5.97 -8.81
N TRP A 210 5.12 5.45 -7.98
CA TRP A 210 4.51 6.22 -6.92
C TRP A 210 4.53 5.46 -5.59
N SER A 211 5.02 6.13 -4.56
CA SER A 211 5.13 5.56 -3.21
C SER A 211 3.80 5.56 -2.45
N TYR A 212 3.54 4.47 -1.73
CA TYR A 212 2.56 4.42 -0.67
C TYR A 212 3.15 3.73 0.58
N PRO A 213 2.94 4.25 1.81
CA PRO A 213 2.51 5.62 2.07
C PRO A 213 3.53 6.63 1.52
N GLY A 214 3.09 7.85 1.21
CA GLY A 214 3.93 8.88 0.62
C GLY A 214 3.18 9.70 -0.42
N GLN A 215 3.60 9.60 -1.69
CA GLN A 215 3.04 10.39 -2.79
C GLN A 215 1.57 10.07 -3.07
N LEU A 216 1.17 8.80 -2.95
CA LEU A 216 -0.20 8.38 -3.16
C LEU A 216 -1.05 8.59 -1.91
N SER A 217 -2.17 9.29 -2.06
CA SER A 217 -3.19 9.45 -1.02
C SER A 217 -4.07 8.21 -0.85
N LEU A 218 -4.17 7.36 -1.89
CA LEU A 218 -4.94 6.12 -1.90
C LEU A 218 -4.09 4.98 -2.49
N GLN A 219 -4.36 3.75 -2.08
CA GLN A 219 -3.66 2.56 -2.60
C GLN A 219 -4.30 2.03 -3.88
N ALA A 220 -4.59 2.90 -4.85
CA ALA A 220 -5.21 2.51 -6.11
C ALA A 220 -4.79 3.42 -7.27
N ILE A 221 -4.65 2.85 -8.47
CA ILE A 221 -4.50 3.58 -9.73
C ILE A 221 -5.40 2.94 -10.79
N SER A 222 -5.76 3.70 -11.83
CA SER A 222 -6.61 3.19 -12.91
C SER A 222 -6.12 3.62 -14.28
N TRP A 223 -6.19 2.70 -15.24
CA TRP A 223 -5.98 2.97 -16.66
C TRP A 223 -7.25 2.56 -17.41
N THR A 224 -8.01 3.53 -17.88
CA THR A 224 -9.36 3.33 -18.41
C THR A 224 -9.53 4.00 -19.76
N SER A 225 -10.59 3.67 -20.49
CA SER A 225 -11.10 4.52 -21.58
C SER A 225 -12.58 4.81 -21.32
N PRO A 226 -13.00 6.09 -21.22
CA PRO A 226 -14.38 6.44 -20.90
C PRO A 226 -15.39 5.74 -21.82
N GLY A 227 -16.45 5.20 -21.25
CA GLY A 227 -17.46 4.40 -21.96
C GLY A 227 -17.04 2.96 -22.29
N ARG A 228 -15.74 2.63 -22.22
CA ARG A 228 -15.23 1.27 -22.44
C ARG A 228 -14.69 0.61 -21.17
N GLY A 229 -14.45 1.34 -20.08
CA GLY A 229 -13.83 0.76 -18.89
C GLY A 229 -12.33 0.52 -19.05
N GLY A 230 -11.76 -0.27 -18.16
CA GLY A 230 -10.36 -0.66 -18.21
C GLY A 230 -9.83 -1.25 -16.92
N LEU A 231 -8.53 -1.08 -16.70
CA LEU A 231 -7.77 -1.71 -15.63
C LEU A 231 -7.85 -0.90 -14.32
N TYR A 232 -8.02 -1.64 -13.23
CA TYR A 232 -7.97 -1.16 -11.86
C TYR A 232 -6.90 -1.92 -11.09
N PHE A 233 -5.99 -1.18 -10.47
CA PHE A 233 -4.92 -1.74 -9.66
C PHE A 233 -4.96 -1.16 -8.26
N ALA A 234 -4.86 -2.01 -7.23
CA ALA A 234 -4.90 -1.55 -5.84
C ALA A 234 -4.13 -2.47 -4.90
N ALA A 235 -4.07 -2.09 -3.62
CA ALA A 235 -3.60 -2.96 -2.54
C ALA A 235 -4.55 -2.89 -1.34
N ASP A 236 -4.96 -4.05 -0.84
CA ASP A 236 -5.82 -4.18 0.34
C ASP A 236 -4.98 -4.20 1.62
N ASP A 237 -4.12 -3.21 1.79
CA ASP A 237 -3.24 -3.12 2.96
C ASP A 237 -3.83 -2.22 4.03
N THR A 238 -4.16 -2.84 5.15
CA THR A 238 -4.74 -2.18 6.31
C THR A 238 -3.70 -1.65 7.29
N LEU A 239 -2.40 -1.87 7.06
CA LEU A 239 -1.30 -1.53 7.97
C LEU A 239 -0.29 -0.53 7.37
N ALA A 240 -0.51 -0.08 6.13
CA ALA A 240 0.29 0.93 5.44
C ALA A 240 1.79 0.58 5.29
N TYR A 241 2.07 -0.66 4.91
CA TYR A 241 3.39 -1.09 4.46
C TYR A 241 3.89 -0.26 3.28
N ARG A 242 5.19 0.00 3.26
CA ARG A 242 5.87 0.67 2.16
C ARG A 242 5.81 -0.18 0.90
N LYS A 243 5.28 0.40 -0.18
CA LYS A 243 5.24 -0.18 -1.52
C LYS A 243 5.32 0.91 -2.59
N LEU A 244 5.56 0.50 -3.82
CA LEU A 244 5.42 1.36 -4.98
C LEU A 244 4.41 0.74 -5.96
N PHE A 245 3.57 1.59 -6.54
CA PHE A 245 2.83 1.26 -7.75
C PHE A 245 3.67 1.74 -8.92
N ALA A 246 3.90 0.88 -9.90
CA ALA A 246 4.71 1.24 -11.04
C ALA A 246 4.01 0.92 -12.35
N LEU A 247 4.18 1.82 -13.31
CA LEU A 247 3.87 1.60 -14.71
C LEU A 247 5.15 1.78 -15.51
N TRP A 248 5.29 1.01 -16.57
CA TRP A 248 6.35 1.25 -17.55
C TRP A 248 5.82 1.13 -18.96
N GLY A 249 6.42 1.88 -19.88
CA GLY A 249 6.28 1.68 -21.31
C GLY A 249 7.58 1.14 -21.91
N GLU A 250 7.44 0.54 -23.08
CA GLU A 250 8.53 0.06 -23.93
C GLU A 250 8.52 0.82 -25.26
N GLY A 251 9.62 0.76 -26.01
CA GLY A 251 9.75 1.48 -27.30
C GLY A 251 8.80 1.01 -28.40
N ASP A 252 8.22 -0.18 -28.27
CA ASP A 252 7.20 -0.72 -29.18
C ASP A 252 5.77 -0.29 -28.79
N GLY A 253 5.62 0.53 -27.74
CA GLY A 253 4.33 0.99 -27.22
C GLY A 253 3.64 -0.01 -26.27
N ALA A 254 4.26 -1.16 -26.00
CA ALA A 254 3.82 -2.05 -24.94
C ALA A 254 3.92 -1.34 -23.58
N ALA A 255 3.04 -1.71 -22.66
CA ALA A 255 3.05 -1.18 -21.31
C ALA A 255 2.83 -2.28 -20.29
N GLY A 256 3.27 -2.03 -19.07
CA GLY A 256 3.09 -2.94 -17.96
C GLY A 256 2.86 -2.24 -16.64
N TYR A 257 2.40 -3.01 -15.68
CA TYR A 257 2.12 -2.63 -14.31
C TYR A 257 2.75 -3.61 -13.33
N GLU A 258 3.22 -3.11 -12.18
CA GLU A 258 3.60 -3.96 -11.05
C GLU A 258 3.47 -3.23 -9.70
N VAL A 259 3.41 -4.02 -8.62
CA VAL A 259 3.66 -3.52 -7.27
C VAL A 259 5.07 -3.90 -6.86
N VAL A 260 5.82 -2.94 -6.32
CA VAL A 260 7.13 -3.16 -5.73
C VAL A 260 6.99 -3.20 -4.21
N HIS A 261 7.35 -4.34 -3.62
CA HIS A 261 7.37 -4.59 -2.19
C HIS A 261 8.80 -4.46 -1.68
N ALA A 262 9.04 -3.55 -0.75
CA ALA A 262 10.34 -3.42 -0.11
C ALA A 262 10.47 -4.41 1.06
N LEU A 263 11.63 -5.03 1.18
CA LEU A 263 11.97 -5.86 2.33
C LEU A 263 12.86 -5.06 3.29
N SER A 264 12.72 -5.34 4.58
CA SER A 264 13.66 -4.88 5.60
C SER A 264 14.69 -5.97 5.85
N ASP A 265 15.91 -5.57 6.24
CA ASP A 265 17.01 -6.48 6.59
C ASP A 265 17.37 -7.51 5.49
N PRO A 266 17.80 -7.07 4.29
CA PRO A 266 18.24 -7.96 3.21
C PRO A 266 19.24 -9.02 3.70
N GLY A 267 19.01 -10.29 3.32
CA GLY A 267 19.90 -11.41 3.64
C GLY A 267 19.70 -12.03 5.02
N ARG A 268 18.85 -11.44 5.87
CA ARG A 268 18.57 -11.92 7.24
C ARG A 268 17.21 -12.59 7.40
N ASN A 269 16.38 -12.55 6.36
CA ASN A 269 15.05 -13.15 6.39
C ASN A 269 15.16 -14.57 5.84
N ALA A 270 14.64 -15.57 6.56
CA ALA A 270 14.44 -16.91 6.02
C ALA A 270 13.16 -17.01 5.16
N ARG A 271 12.21 -16.11 5.38
CA ARG A 271 10.90 -16.04 4.73
C ARG A 271 10.42 -14.61 4.61
N TYR A 272 9.69 -14.31 3.53
CA TYR A 272 9.00 -13.03 3.37
C TYR A 272 7.63 -13.22 2.71
N ALA A 273 6.61 -12.50 3.22
CA ALA A 273 5.30 -12.41 2.58
C ALA A 273 4.67 -11.06 2.93
N PRO A 274 4.27 -10.23 1.95
CA PRO A 274 3.48 -9.03 2.23
C PRO A 274 2.20 -9.40 3.00
N ALA A 275 1.89 -8.67 4.08
CA ALA A 275 0.70 -8.94 4.91
C ALA A 275 -0.61 -8.40 4.30
N TYR A 276 -0.62 -8.19 2.98
CA TYR A 276 -1.75 -7.67 2.22
C TYR A 276 -1.79 -8.30 0.83
N ALA A 277 -2.96 -8.22 0.19
CA ALA A 277 -3.11 -8.63 -1.20
C ALA A 277 -2.91 -7.42 -2.14
N ALA A 278 -2.17 -7.63 -3.22
CA ALA A 278 -2.31 -6.78 -4.40
C ALA A 278 -3.62 -7.13 -5.11
N VAL A 279 -4.25 -6.14 -5.72
CA VAL A 279 -5.55 -6.27 -6.37
C VAL A 279 -5.40 -5.88 -7.83
N VAL A 280 -5.81 -6.78 -8.72
CA VAL A 280 -5.93 -6.53 -10.16
C VAL A 280 -7.38 -6.74 -10.53
N GLY A 281 -7.98 -5.80 -11.24
CA GLY A 281 -9.36 -5.89 -11.65
C GLY A 281 -9.71 -5.04 -12.85
N VAL A 282 -10.99 -5.08 -13.19
CA VAL A 282 -11.60 -4.31 -14.26
C VAL A 282 -12.65 -3.38 -13.67
N VAL A 283 -12.74 -2.17 -14.21
CA VAL A 283 -13.83 -1.23 -13.94
C VAL A 283 -14.59 -0.94 -15.23
N ASP A 284 -15.91 -0.92 -15.12
CA ASP A 284 -16.77 -0.34 -16.15
C ASP A 284 -16.75 1.18 -15.97
N GLY A 285 -16.69 1.94 -17.06
CA GLY A 285 -16.67 3.41 -17.01
C GLY A 285 -15.27 4.01 -17.09
N ASP A 286 -14.94 4.90 -16.15
CA ASP A 286 -13.73 5.72 -16.18
C ASP A 286 -13.00 5.74 -14.81
N TRP A 287 -12.07 6.69 -14.65
CA TRP A 287 -11.31 6.87 -13.41
C TRP A 287 -12.19 7.09 -12.17
N PHE A 288 -13.38 7.69 -12.33
CA PHE A 288 -14.28 7.94 -11.21
C PHE A 288 -14.87 6.63 -10.70
N SER A 289 -15.24 5.72 -11.62
CA SER A 289 -15.69 4.37 -11.27
C SER A 289 -14.62 3.59 -10.50
N ALA A 290 -13.33 3.78 -10.83
CA ALA A 290 -12.22 3.24 -10.05
C ALA A 290 -12.11 3.86 -8.65
N ALA A 291 -12.29 5.17 -8.52
CA ALA A 291 -12.29 5.86 -7.23
C ALA A 291 -13.46 5.39 -6.34
N GLU A 292 -14.66 5.24 -6.91
CA GLU A 292 -15.84 4.71 -6.20
C GLU A 292 -15.64 3.26 -5.76
N ARG A 293 -15.00 2.43 -6.59
CA ARG A 293 -14.61 1.07 -6.21
C ARG A 293 -13.69 1.10 -5.00
N TYR A 294 -12.61 1.88 -5.05
CA TYR A 294 -11.71 1.98 -3.91
C TYR A 294 -12.43 2.52 -2.67
N ARG A 295 -13.31 3.51 -2.82
CA ARG A 295 -14.10 4.08 -1.72
C ARG A 295 -14.91 3.02 -0.97
N LYS A 296 -15.51 2.03 -1.66
CA LYS A 296 -16.26 0.93 -1.04
C LYS A 296 -15.42 0.13 -0.04
N TRP A 297 -14.12 -0.04 -0.30
CA TRP A 297 -13.18 -0.70 0.60
C TRP A 297 -12.55 0.28 1.60
N GLY A 298 -11.98 1.39 1.11
CA GLY A 298 -11.18 2.33 1.89
C GLY A 298 -11.95 2.99 3.04
N THR A 299 -13.25 3.24 2.86
CA THR A 299 -14.09 3.84 3.93
C THR A 299 -14.41 2.86 5.07
N ARG A 300 -14.22 1.56 4.86
CA ARG A 300 -14.41 0.52 5.90
C ARG A 300 -13.17 0.31 6.75
N GLN A 301 -12.03 0.87 6.35
CA GLN A 301 -10.76 0.69 7.05
C GLN A 301 -10.68 1.55 8.32
N TYR A 302 -9.80 1.16 9.24
CA TYR A 302 -9.74 1.79 10.56
C TYR A 302 -9.48 3.30 10.44
N TRP A 303 -8.54 3.74 9.59
CA TRP A 303 -8.20 5.16 9.44
C TRP A 303 -9.39 6.03 9.02
N ALA A 304 -10.31 5.49 8.20
CA ALA A 304 -11.51 6.20 7.79
C ALA A 304 -12.56 6.19 8.91
N ARG A 305 -12.85 5.00 9.47
CA ARG A 305 -13.88 4.80 10.50
C ARG A 305 -13.55 5.48 11.83
N THR A 306 -12.27 5.59 12.18
CA THR A 306 -11.80 6.22 13.42
C THR A 306 -11.31 7.64 13.20
N SER A 307 -11.48 8.20 11.99
CA SER A 307 -11.11 9.59 11.72
C SER A 307 -11.87 10.55 12.66
N ARG A 308 -11.27 11.70 12.93
CA ARG A 308 -11.91 12.72 13.78
C ARG A 308 -13.25 13.19 13.21
N PHE A 309 -13.34 13.26 11.88
CA PHE A 309 -14.59 13.57 11.17
C PHE A 309 -15.65 12.48 11.42
N ALA A 310 -15.32 11.21 11.16
CA ALA A 310 -16.28 10.11 11.33
C ALA A 310 -16.72 9.91 12.80
N THR A 311 -15.87 10.29 13.76
CA THR A 311 -16.14 10.12 15.20
C THR A 311 -16.68 11.39 15.87
N GLY A 312 -16.97 12.46 15.12
CA GLY A 312 -17.46 13.73 15.69
C GLY A 312 -16.46 14.42 16.62
N LYS A 313 -15.17 14.08 16.53
CA LYS A 313 -14.08 14.67 17.34
C LYS A 313 -13.43 15.88 16.65
N THR A 314 -13.85 16.24 15.45
CA THR A 314 -13.39 17.46 14.77
C THR A 314 -13.96 18.68 15.49
N PRO A 315 -13.11 19.62 15.98
CA PRO A 315 -13.58 20.89 16.53
C PRO A 315 -14.44 21.64 15.51
N ALA A 316 -15.51 22.30 15.96
CA ALA A 316 -16.46 22.99 15.09
C ALA A 316 -15.78 24.03 14.19
N TRP A 317 -14.77 24.73 14.69
CA TRP A 317 -14.05 25.75 13.93
C TRP A 317 -13.45 25.21 12.62
N ILE A 318 -12.98 23.95 12.57
CA ILE A 318 -12.41 23.35 11.34
C ILE A 318 -13.46 23.25 10.24
N GLY A 319 -14.70 22.88 10.58
CA GLY A 319 -15.80 22.80 9.62
C GLY A 319 -16.40 24.17 9.26
N ASN A 320 -16.19 25.17 10.11
CA ASN A 320 -16.70 26.53 9.92
C ASN A 320 -15.68 27.46 9.24
N THR A 321 -14.41 27.05 9.09
CA THR A 321 -13.39 27.83 8.40
C THR A 321 -13.75 27.98 6.91
N GLY A 322 -13.92 29.23 6.45
CA GLY A 322 -14.09 29.55 5.04
C GLY A 322 -12.75 29.71 4.29
N ILE A 323 -11.73 30.28 4.96
CA ILE A 323 -10.43 30.54 4.35
C ILE A 323 -9.30 30.07 5.28
N TRP A 324 -8.34 29.33 4.72
CA TRP A 324 -7.08 28.99 5.38
C TRP A 324 -5.96 29.88 4.90
N VAL A 325 -5.31 30.57 5.83
CA VAL A 325 -4.12 31.39 5.57
C VAL A 325 -2.89 30.64 6.06
N TRP A 326 -2.01 30.26 5.14
CA TRP A 326 -0.67 29.82 5.49
C TRP A 326 0.25 31.04 5.54
N ASN A 327 0.85 31.29 6.69
CA ASN A 327 1.83 32.38 6.85
C ASN A 327 2.84 32.03 7.94
N ARG A 328 3.94 32.80 8.01
CA ARG A 328 5.07 32.51 8.89
C ARG A 328 5.70 33.76 9.48
N GLY A 329 6.31 33.60 10.65
CA GLY A 329 7.06 34.66 11.32
C GLY A 329 6.36 35.18 12.57
N ARG A 330 6.45 36.50 12.78
CA ARG A 330 5.91 37.18 13.97
C ARG A 330 4.39 37.33 13.89
N SER A 331 3.73 37.45 15.04
CA SER A 331 2.27 37.55 15.17
C SER A 331 1.69 38.68 14.34
N ASN A 332 2.30 39.87 14.35
CA ASN A 332 1.81 41.01 13.55
C ASN A 332 1.84 40.73 12.05
N VAL A 333 2.86 40.01 11.55
CA VAL A 333 2.97 39.63 10.13
C VAL A 333 1.97 38.54 9.75
N VAL A 334 1.57 37.70 10.70
CA VAL A 334 0.75 36.51 10.45
C VAL A 334 -0.74 36.77 10.72
N LEU A 335 -1.05 37.37 11.86
CA LEU A 335 -2.42 37.53 12.38
C LEU A 335 -3.09 38.82 11.87
N GLU A 336 -2.37 39.93 11.74
CA GLU A 336 -3.00 41.18 11.26
C GLU A 336 -3.51 41.05 9.81
N PRO A 337 -2.75 40.49 8.85
CA PRO A 337 -3.29 40.27 7.50
C PRO A 337 -4.44 39.26 7.46
N ALA A 338 -4.43 38.26 8.35
CA ALA A 338 -5.53 37.29 8.46
C ALA A 338 -6.80 37.94 9.01
N ALA A 339 -6.68 38.83 9.99
CA ALA A 339 -7.79 39.61 10.54
C ALA A 339 -8.36 40.60 9.52
N ALA A 340 -7.50 41.29 8.76
CA ALA A 340 -7.91 42.15 7.67
C ALA A 340 -8.67 41.34 6.59
N LEU A 341 -8.11 40.19 6.17
CA LEU A 341 -8.78 39.30 5.21
C LEU A 341 -10.13 38.79 5.73
N GLN A 342 -10.25 38.50 7.03
CA GLN A 342 -11.50 38.08 7.63
C GLN A 342 -12.56 39.18 7.55
N ALA A 343 -12.18 40.43 7.86
CA ALA A 343 -13.06 41.58 7.77
C ALA A 343 -13.52 41.85 6.32
N ASP A 344 -12.58 41.77 5.37
CA ASP A 344 -12.85 42.03 3.96
C ASP A 344 -13.71 40.93 3.31
N ALA A 345 -13.42 39.67 3.61
CA ALA A 345 -14.11 38.52 3.01
C ALA A 345 -15.47 38.23 3.67
N GLY A 346 -15.70 38.69 4.90
CA GLY A 346 -16.90 38.33 5.67
C GLY A 346 -17.03 36.83 5.97
N LEU A 347 -15.91 36.09 5.95
CA LEU A 347 -15.85 34.64 6.17
C LEU A 347 -14.92 34.30 7.33
N PRO A 348 -15.18 33.21 8.10
CA PRO A 348 -14.23 32.76 9.12
C PRO A 348 -12.87 32.39 8.52
N VAL A 349 -11.81 33.01 9.03
CA VAL A 349 -10.41 32.75 8.61
C VAL A 349 -9.72 31.92 9.70
N SER A 350 -8.94 30.92 9.29
CA SER A 350 -8.05 30.19 10.19
C SER A 350 -6.62 30.22 9.68
N VAL A 351 -5.66 30.25 10.60
CA VAL A 351 -4.25 30.45 10.28
C VAL A 351 -3.45 29.18 10.52
N PHE A 352 -2.70 28.74 9.51
CA PHE A 352 -1.68 27.72 9.64
C PHE A 352 -0.30 28.39 9.86
N TRP A 353 -0.04 28.77 11.11
CA TRP A 353 1.11 29.59 11.50
C TRP A 353 2.41 28.77 11.62
N HIS A 354 3.36 29.02 10.72
CA HIS A 354 4.72 28.47 10.78
C HIS A 354 5.72 29.40 11.46
N TRP A 355 6.81 28.83 11.98
CA TRP A 355 7.89 29.60 12.60
C TRP A 355 7.45 30.45 13.80
N TRP A 356 6.50 29.95 14.57
CA TRP A 356 6.03 30.58 15.81
C TRP A 356 7.04 30.46 16.97
N HIS A 357 8.07 29.61 16.82
CA HIS A 357 9.08 29.28 17.83
C HIS A 357 10.36 30.12 17.71
N ASN A 358 11.14 30.17 18.79
CA ASN A 358 12.35 30.98 18.89
C ASN A 358 13.52 30.45 18.05
N GLY A 359 13.58 29.13 17.83
CA GLY A 359 14.63 28.50 17.03
C GLY A 359 14.62 28.93 15.55
N PRO A 360 15.74 28.77 14.82
CA PRO A 360 15.79 29.09 13.40
C PRO A 360 14.76 28.25 12.62
N TYR A 361 14.26 28.85 11.53
CA TYR A 361 13.25 28.23 10.69
C TYR A 361 13.76 26.92 10.10
N ASP A 362 12.95 25.87 10.18
CA ASP A 362 13.24 24.53 9.66
C ASP A 362 14.54 23.86 10.17
N THR A 363 15.08 24.26 11.33
CA THR A 363 16.26 23.60 11.92
C THR A 363 16.04 23.02 13.31
N SER A 364 15.10 23.55 14.07
CA SER A 364 14.94 23.23 15.50
C SER A 364 14.05 22.00 15.73
N PHE A 365 14.04 21.04 14.81
CA PHE A 365 13.30 19.80 14.99
C PHE A 365 14.09 18.86 15.92
N PRO A 366 13.49 18.24 16.95
CA PRO A 366 12.12 18.42 17.45
C PRO A 366 11.98 19.52 18.53
N ASP A 367 13.07 20.20 18.91
CA ASP A 367 13.16 21.21 19.99
C ASP A 367 12.57 22.60 19.61
N TYR A 368 11.26 22.64 19.40
CA TYR A 368 10.52 23.84 18.97
C TYR A 368 10.13 24.83 20.08
N LEU A 369 10.60 24.66 21.31
CA LEU A 369 10.28 25.57 22.40
C LEU A 369 11.52 26.37 22.83
N PRO A 370 11.35 27.62 23.30
CA PRO A 370 10.10 28.34 23.57
C PRO A 370 9.49 29.03 22.33
N PRO A 371 8.24 29.55 22.42
CA PRO A 371 7.69 30.43 21.39
C PRO A 371 8.56 31.69 21.21
N ARG A 372 8.55 32.25 20.01
CA ARG A 372 9.28 33.48 19.65
C ARG A 372 8.69 34.73 20.29
N GLU A 373 7.38 34.70 20.54
CA GLU A 373 6.57 35.80 21.06
C GLU A 373 5.59 35.30 22.14
N GLY A 374 5.12 36.21 22.99
CA GLY A 374 4.33 35.88 24.16
C GLY A 374 5.20 35.51 25.36
N ARG A 375 5.05 36.20 26.49
CA ARG A 375 5.79 35.88 27.72
C ARG A 375 5.17 34.68 28.41
N CYS A 376 5.96 33.64 28.73
CA CYS A 376 5.64 32.78 29.87
C CYS A 376 5.93 33.58 31.15
N ARG A 377 4.91 34.16 31.77
CA ARG A 377 5.02 34.67 33.14
C ARG A 377 5.04 33.49 34.12
N SER A 378 6.20 32.84 34.28
CA SER A 378 6.67 32.10 35.48
C SER A 378 7.58 30.92 35.11
N PRO A 379 8.71 30.70 35.81
CA PRO A 379 9.55 29.51 35.63
C PRO A 379 9.03 28.27 36.38
N ARG A 380 7.86 28.31 37.02
CA ARG A 380 7.28 27.12 37.70
C ARG A 380 6.33 26.35 36.78
N PRO A 381 6.39 25.01 36.76
CA PRO A 381 5.43 24.21 36.00
C PRO A 381 4.01 24.46 36.55
N CYS A 382 3.12 24.97 35.70
CA CYS A 382 1.70 25.17 36.01
C CYS A 382 1.04 23.83 36.38
N ARG A 383 1.02 23.51 37.69
CA ARG A 383 0.20 22.45 38.26
C ARG A 383 -1.10 23.09 38.76
N ARG A 384 -2.13 23.06 37.91
CA ARG A 384 -3.58 23.30 38.15
C ARG A 384 -4.16 24.58 37.52
N PRO A 385 -5.41 24.53 37.01
CA PRO A 385 -5.99 25.56 36.15
C PRO A 385 -6.99 26.47 36.88
N THR A 386 -6.66 27.00 38.07
CA THR A 386 -7.65 27.78 38.87
C THR A 386 -7.15 29.12 39.39
N THR A 387 -6.16 29.76 38.77
CA THR A 387 -5.73 31.13 39.15
C THR A 387 -6.01 32.15 38.03
N PRO A 388 -6.49 33.37 38.35
CA PRO A 388 -7.05 34.32 37.37
C PRO A 388 -6.01 35.04 36.51
N ASP A 389 -4.71 34.83 36.75
CA ASP A 389 -3.62 35.55 36.06
C ASP A 389 -3.17 34.92 34.73
N CYS A 390 -3.88 33.90 34.23
CA CYS A 390 -3.70 33.39 32.87
C CYS A 390 -4.71 34.07 31.93
N THR A 391 -4.35 35.23 31.38
CA THR A 391 -5.08 35.76 30.22
C THR A 391 -4.81 34.84 29.03
N PRO A 392 -5.82 34.19 28.43
CA PRO A 392 -5.63 33.45 27.19
C PRO A 392 -5.46 34.47 26.07
N LEU A 393 -4.30 34.48 25.43
CA LEU A 393 -4.15 35.05 24.09
C LEU A 393 -4.82 34.07 23.11
N CYS A 394 -6.15 34.10 23.07
CA CYS A 394 -7.02 33.49 22.07
C CYS A 394 -8.43 34.07 22.27
N THR A 395 -8.76 35.13 21.55
CA THR A 395 -10.11 35.37 21.02
C THR A 395 -9.97 35.58 19.54
#